data_AF-A0AAE6CC81-F1
#
_entry.id   AF-A0AAE6CC81-F1
#
_cell.length_a   1.000
_cell.length_b   1.000
_cell.length_c   1.000
_cell.angle_alpha   90.00
_cell.angle_beta   90.00
_cell.angle_gamma   90.00
#
_symmetry.space_group_name_H-M   'P 1'
#
loop_
_entity.id
_entity.type
_entity.pdbx_description
1 polymer ?
#
loop_
_entity_poly.entity_id
_entity_poly.type
_entity_poly.pdbx_seq_one_letter_code
_entity_poly.pdbx_strand_id
1 'polypeptide(L)'
;MAWFLNFYRCDRCRKVWTNEWSCTCDDECPHCGFRDMTPFNSEDLTELIVEEGGRFVVLRSSEEAEDDPSYEELGCFTTRDTAKEFLRSHQTN
;
A
#
# COMPACT_ATOMS: atom_id res chain seq x y z
N MET A 1 -8.36 5.86 3.04
CA MET A 1 -7.16 6.70 3.21
C MET A 1 -6.11 6.19 2.23
N ALA A 2 -5.17 7.01 1.77
CA ALA A 2 -4.09 6.47 0.96
C ALA A 2 -3.24 5.50 1.80
N TRP A 3 -2.73 4.43 1.19
CA TRP A 3 -1.86 3.47 1.87
C TRP A 3 -0.71 3.07 0.95
N PHE A 4 0.51 3.09 1.48
CA PHE A 4 1.71 2.87 0.67
C PHE A 4 2.65 1.87 1.30
N LEU A 5 3.26 1.02 0.47
CA LEU A 5 4.48 0.30 0.82
C LEU A 5 5.68 1.12 0.36
N ASN A 6 6.34 1.77 1.31
CA ASN A 6 7.51 2.60 1.10
C ASN A 6 8.79 1.76 1.09
N PHE A 7 9.69 2.01 0.15
CA PHE A 7 10.98 1.33 0.01
C PHE A 7 12.11 2.30 0.30
N TYR A 8 12.97 1.97 1.26
CA TYR A 8 14.04 2.84 1.74
C TYR A 8 15.41 2.24 1.52
N ARG A 9 16.41 3.10 1.38
CA ARG A 9 17.83 2.69 1.35
C ARG A 9 18.63 3.61 2.24
N CYS A 10 19.33 3.04 3.21
CA CYS A 10 20.10 3.82 4.16
C CYS A 10 21.36 4.37 3.49
N ASP A 11 21.60 5.68 3.59
CA ASP A 11 22.82 6.27 3.04
C ASP A 11 24.09 5.90 3.81
N ARG A 12 23.94 5.55 5.09
CA ARG A 12 25.07 5.13 5.94
C ARG A 12 25.43 3.66 5.76
N CYS A 13 24.51 2.74 6.08
CA CYS A 13 24.80 1.30 6.09
C CYS A 13 24.40 0.58 4.79
N ARG A 14 23.78 1.29 3.84
CA ARG A 14 23.36 0.80 2.52
C ARG A 14 22.32 -0.33 2.53
N LYS A 15 21.80 -0.71 3.70
CA LYS A 15 20.70 -1.66 3.85
C LYS A 15 19.40 -1.07 3.31
N VAL A 16 18.53 -1.95 2.87
CA VAL A 16 17.21 -1.64 2.31
C VAL A 16 16.16 -2.23 3.25
N TRP A 17 15.09 -1.51 3.48
CA TRP A 17 13.92 -1.98 4.20
C TRP A 17 12.66 -1.39 3.58
N THR A 18 11.53 -1.92 4.03
CA THR A 18 10.21 -1.44 3.64
C THR A 18 9.43 -1.04 4.89
N ASN A 19 8.52 -0.09 4.73
CA ASN A 19 7.54 0.25 5.75
C ASN A 19 6.19 0.54 5.09
N GLU A 20 5.11 0.09 5.70
CA GLU A 20 3.75 0.43 5.25
C GLU A 20 3.25 1.64 6.03
N TRP A 21 2.70 2.64 5.34
CA TRP A 21 2.18 3.83 6.01
C TRP A 21 1.15 4.56 5.15
N SER A 22 0.32 5.40 5.77
CA SER A 22 -0.69 6.21 5.07
C SER A 22 -0.11 7.36 4.24
N CYS A 23 1.21 7.58 4.29
CA CYS A 23 1.91 8.56 3.48
C CYS A 23 3.36 8.16 3.17
N THR A 24 3.98 8.86 2.22
CA THR A 24 5.40 8.69 1.88
C THR A 24 6.27 9.62 2.72
N CYS A 25 6.55 9.24 3.97
CA CYS A 25 7.36 10.04 4.89
C CYS A 25 8.78 9.50 5.06
N ASP A 26 9.67 10.36 5.56
CA ASP A 26 11.02 9.96 5.96
C ASP A 26 10.97 9.00 7.16
N ASP A 27 11.92 8.07 7.22
CA ASP A 27 11.99 7.03 8.25
C ASP A 27 13.41 6.93 8.86
N GLU A 28 13.50 6.27 10.02
CA GLU A 28 14.76 5.92 10.67
C GLU A 28 15.21 4.52 10.23
N CYS A 29 16.47 4.39 9.81
CA CYS A 29 17.02 3.11 9.41
C CYS A 29 17.04 2.12 10.60
N PRO A 30 16.30 1.00 10.53
CA PRO A 30 16.16 0.06 11.65
C PRO A 30 17.45 -0.72 11.95
N HIS A 31 18.45 -0.62 11.08
CA HIS A 31 19.73 -1.34 11.21
C HIS A 31 20.82 -0.53 11.89
N CYS A 32 20.80 0.81 11.79
CA CYS A 32 21.89 1.64 12.29
C CYS A 32 21.44 2.98 12.91
N GLY A 33 20.13 3.23 13.00
CA GLY A 33 19.55 4.44 13.60
C GLY A 33 19.84 5.72 12.81
N PHE A 34 20.23 5.61 11.53
CA PHE A 34 20.39 6.79 10.68
C PHE A 34 19.03 7.31 10.26
N ARG A 35 18.74 8.58 10.56
CA ARG A 35 17.42 9.21 10.43
C ARG A 35 17.23 9.90 9.10
N ASP A 36 16.00 10.36 8.87
CA ASP A 36 15.60 11.23 7.76
C ASP A 36 15.82 10.57 6.39
N MET A 37 15.48 9.29 6.29
CA MET A 37 15.58 8.51 5.06
C MET A 37 14.29 8.60 4.27
N THR A 38 14.31 9.34 3.17
CA THR A 38 13.20 9.39 2.22
C THR A 38 13.09 8.07 1.44
N PRO A 39 11.87 7.56 1.18
CA PRO A 39 11.73 6.38 0.35
C PRO A 39 12.22 6.67 -1.07
N PHE A 40 12.95 5.72 -1.65
CA PHE A 40 13.39 5.84 -3.06
C PHE A 40 12.32 5.33 -4.04
N ASN A 41 11.31 4.60 -3.53
CA ASN A 41 10.14 4.15 -4.26
C ASN A 41 8.99 3.93 -3.27
N SER A 42 7.75 4.04 -3.74
CA SER A 42 6.55 3.72 -2.97
C SER A 42 5.54 3.03 -3.88
N GLU A 43 5.01 1.90 -3.45
CA GLU A 43 3.90 1.22 -4.11
C GLU A 43 2.58 1.69 -3.49
N ASP A 44 1.63 2.10 -4.33
CA ASP A 44 0.28 2.43 -3.90
C ASP A 44 -0.50 1.15 -3.62
N LEU A 45 -0.83 0.95 -2.35
CA LEU A 45 -1.64 -0.15 -1.84
C LEU A 45 -3.02 0.32 -1.39
N THR A 46 -3.42 1.55 -1.69
CA THR A 46 -4.74 2.10 -1.33
C THR A 46 -5.86 1.20 -1.81
N GLU A 47 -5.69 0.59 -2.98
CA GLU A 47 -6.65 -0.31 -3.60
C GLU A 47 -5.95 -1.60 -4.05
N LEU A 48 -6.52 -2.75 -3.66
CA LEU A 48 -5.94 -4.06 -3.94
C LEU A 48 -6.97 -4.98 -4.59
N ILE A 49 -6.49 -5.87 -5.45
CA ILE A 49 -7.27 -7.02 -5.93
C ILE A 49 -6.58 -8.28 -5.41
N VAL A 50 -7.23 -8.96 -4.47
CA VAL A 50 -6.76 -10.24 -3.91
C VAL A 50 -7.55 -11.39 -4.52
N GLU A 51 -6.86 -12.50 -4.79
CA GLU A 51 -7.51 -13.72 -5.28
C GLU A 51 -7.75 -14.68 -4.11
N GLU A 52 -9.02 -14.97 -3.84
CA GLU A 52 -9.44 -15.87 -2.76
C GLU A 52 -10.42 -16.91 -3.31
N GLY A 53 -10.01 -18.18 -3.30
CA GLY A 53 -10.89 -19.29 -3.70
C GLY A 53 -11.42 -19.20 -5.13
N GLY A 54 -10.64 -18.64 -6.07
CA GLY A 54 -11.05 -18.44 -7.46
C GLY A 54 -11.97 -17.23 -7.68
N ARG A 55 -12.12 -16.37 -6.68
CA ARG A 55 -12.75 -15.06 -6.79
C ARG A 55 -11.72 -13.96 -6.61
N PHE A 56 -12.02 -12.78 -7.14
CA PHE A 56 -11.18 -11.60 -7.06
C PHE A 56 -11.90 -10.56 -6.22
N VAL A 57 -11.40 -10.32 -5.01
CA VAL A 57 -11.96 -9.36 -4.07
C VAL A 57 -11.21 -8.04 -4.23
N VAL A 58 -11.95 -6.97 -4.45
CA VAL A 58 -11.45 -5.61 -4.48
C VAL A 58 -11.52 -5.07 -3.07
N LEU A 59 -10.37 -4.68 -2.54
CA LEU A 59 -10.20 -4.09 -1.21
C LEU A 59 -9.76 -2.64 -1.37
N ARG A 60 -10.19 -1.77 -0.44
CA ARG A 60 -9.69 -0.39 -0.33
C ARG A 60 -9.39 -0.07 1.13
N SER A 61 -8.30 0.66 1.36
CA SER A 61 -7.98 1.14 2.71
C SER A 61 -9.06 2.11 3.21
N SER A 62 -9.55 1.87 4.43
CA SER A 62 -10.60 2.68 5.06
C SER A 62 -10.19 4.16 5.15
N GLU A 63 -11.15 5.08 5.06
CA GLU A 63 -10.92 6.51 5.31
C GLU A 63 -10.46 6.80 6.75
N GLU A 64 -10.75 5.89 7.69
CA GLU A 64 -10.37 5.99 9.11
C GLU A 64 -9.03 5.29 9.41
N ALA A 65 -8.31 4.80 8.40
CA ALA A 65 -7.03 4.14 8.58
C ALA A 65 -5.95 5.10 9.13
N GLU A 66 -5.30 4.68 10.23
CA GLU A 66 -4.22 5.41 10.91
C GLU A 66 -2.96 4.55 10.99
N ASP A 67 -2.96 3.54 11.86
CA ASP A 67 -1.80 2.64 12.10
C ASP A 67 -1.77 1.43 11.15
N ASP A 68 -2.93 1.06 10.60
CA ASP A 68 -3.10 -0.05 9.68
C ASP A 68 -4.11 0.34 8.58
N PRO A 69 -4.08 -0.30 7.39
CA PRO A 69 -4.90 0.11 6.27
C PRO A 69 -6.39 -0.13 6.49
N SER A 70 -6.76 -1.02 7.42
CA SER A 70 -8.14 -1.45 7.71
C SER A 70 -8.94 -1.68 6.41
N TYR A 71 -8.43 -2.58 5.56
CA TYR A 71 -9.01 -2.83 4.24
C TYR A 71 -10.48 -3.26 4.32
N GLU A 72 -11.31 -2.56 3.55
CA GLU A 72 -12.73 -2.86 3.38
C GLU A 72 -12.98 -3.47 2.00
N GLU A 73 -13.87 -4.47 1.94
CA GLU A 73 -14.32 -5.04 0.68
C GLU A 73 -15.23 -4.07 -0.07
N LEU A 74 -14.80 -3.65 -1.26
CA LEU A 74 -15.63 -2.88 -2.19
C LEU A 74 -16.47 -3.78 -3.10
N GLY A 75 -15.99 -5.00 -3.37
CA GLY A 75 -16.73 -5.97 -4.15
C GLY A 75 -15.95 -7.24 -4.45
N CYS A 76 -16.68 -8.28 -4.86
CA CYS A 76 -16.14 -9.60 -5.16
C CYS A 76 -16.55 -10.03 -6.58
N PHE A 77 -15.57 -10.45 -7.38
CA PHE A 77 -15.74 -10.74 -8.80
C PHE A 77 -15.25 -12.14 -9.16
N THR A 78 -15.70 -12.67 -10.29
CA THR A 78 -15.27 -14.00 -10.79
C THR A 78 -14.00 -13.94 -11.63
N THR A 79 -13.62 -12.77 -12.15
CA THR A 79 -12.41 -12.58 -12.96
C THR A 79 -11.62 -11.35 -12.51
N ARG A 80 -10.31 -11.41 -12.72
CA ARG A 80 -9.42 -10.28 -12.41
C ARG A 80 -9.70 -9.08 -13.28
N ASP A 81 -10.07 -9.29 -14.54
CA ASP A 81 -10.38 -8.20 -15.48
C ASP A 81 -11.61 -7.41 -15.03
N THR A 82 -12.68 -8.09 -14.60
CA THR A 82 -13.87 -7.41 -14.05
C THR A 82 -13.57 -6.61 -12.78
N ALA A 83 -12.72 -7.15 -11.89
CA ALA A 83 -12.28 -6.43 -10.69
C ALA A 83 -11.45 -5.17 -11.04
N LYS A 84 -10.58 -5.27 -12.05
CA LYS A 84 -9.81 -4.12 -12.57
C LYS A 84 -10.70 -3.07 -13.22
N GLU A 85 -11.68 -3.49 -14.01
CA GLU A 85 -12.66 -2.57 -14.62
C GLU A 85 -13.47 -1.84 -13.56
N PHE A 86 -13.90 -2.55 -12.51
CA PHE A 86 -14.56 -1.96 -11.36
C PHE A 86 -13.70 -0.87 -10.73
N LEU A 87 -12.45 -1.17 -10.35
CA LEU A 87 -11.53 -0.18 -9.77
C LEU A 87 -11.35 1.06 -10.66
N ARG A 88 -11.16 0.86 -11.97
CA ARG A 88 -11.02 1.99 -12.91
C ARG A 88 -12.26 2.88 -12.96
N SER A 89 -13.45 2.32 -12.77
CA SER A 89 -14.71 3.07 -12.72
C SER A 89 -15.01 3.69 -11.36
N HIS A 90 -14.38 3.20 -10.29
CA HIS A 90 -14.62 3.57 -8.89
C HIS A 90 -13.59 4.57 -8.33
N GLN A 91 -12.74 5.14 -9.20
CA GLN A 91 -11.88 6.26 -8.82
C GLN A 91 -12.76 7.46 -8.48
N THR A 92 -12.97 7.66 -7.18
CA THR A 92 -13.65 8.83 -6.64
C THR A 92 -12.80 10.06 -7.00
N ASN A 93 -13.40 11.02 -7.72
CA ASN A 93 -12.81 12.31 -8.10
C ASN A 93 -12.18 13.04 -6.91
#